data_AF-A0A381ND04-F1
#
_entry.id   AF-A0A381ND04-F1
#
_cell.length_a   1.000
_cell.length_b   1.000
_cell.length_c   1.000
_cell.angle_alpha   90.00
_cell.angle_beta   90.00
_cell.angle_gamma   90.00
#
_symmetry.space_group_name_H-M   'P 1'
#
loop_
_entity.id
_entity.type
_entity.pdbx_description
1 polymer ?
#
loop_
_entity_poly.entity_id
_entity_poly.type
_entity_poly.pdbx_seq_one_letter_code
_entity_poly.pdbx_strand_id
1 'polypeptide(L)' 'MPGPVGEAIYEHVSAEAWEQWQALQTMLINEHHLSMMEPESRAFLMNQMEKFFANEDYEKPEGYIAPGDSTDLT' A
#
# COMPACT_ATOMS: atom_id res chain seq x y z
N MET A 1 -15.23 11.67 3.98
CA MET A 1 -16.21 10.55 4.01
C MET A 1 -15.60 9.43 3.20
N PRO A 2 -15.54 8.19 3.70
CA PRO A 2 -15.03 7.07 2.92
C PRO A 2 -15.95 6.91 1.70
N GLY A 3 -15.38 6.99 0.51
CA GLY A 3 -16.13 6.78 -0.72
C GLY A 3 -16.50 5.30 -0.87
N PRO A 4 -17.47 4.96 -1.75
CA PRO A 4 -17.92 3.58 -2.01
C PRO A 4 -16.80 2.62 -2.45
N VAL A 5 -15.64 3.16 -2.81
CA VAL A 5 -14.41 2.41 -3.14
C VAL A 5 -13.80 1.76 -1.89
N GLY A 6 -13.86 2.39 -0.71
CA GLY A 6 -13.23 1.90 0.51
C GLY A 6 -13.89 0.65 1.10
N GLU A 7 -15.22 0.51 1.02
CA GLU A 7 -15.94 -0.66 1.53
C GLU A 7 -15.75 -1.89 0.63
N ALA A 8 -15.79 -1.73 -0.70
CA ALA A 8 -15.62 -2.84 -1.63
C ALA A 8 -14.20 -3.41 -1.63
N ILE A 9 -13.18 -2.56 -1.43
CA ILE A 9 -11.80 -3.00 -1.26
C ILE A 9 -11.67 -3.85 0.01
N TYR A 10 -12.21 -3.38 1.14
CA TYR A 10 -12.05 -4.07 2.42
C TYR A 10 -12.66 -5.48 2.44
N GLU A 11 -13.75 -5.72 1.70
CA GLU A 11 -14.39 -7.04 1.59
C GLU A 11 -13.65 -8.04 0.69
N HIS A 12 -12.75 -7.57 -0.18
CA HIS A 12 -12.07 -8.40 -1.19
C HIS A 12 -10.54 -8.44 -1.06
N VAL A 13 -9.95 -7.75 -0.09
CA VAL A 13 -8.51 -7.81 0.18
C VAL A 13 -8.14 -9.15 0.81
N SER A 14 -7.24 -9.89 0.17
CA SER A 14 -6.66 -11.10 0.76
C SER A 14 -5.68 -10.73 1.89
N ALA A 15 -5.48 -11.64 2.84
CA ALA A 15 -4.48 -11.46 3.90
C ALA A 15 -3.07 -11.20 3.34
N GLU A 16 -2.74 -11.86 2.23
CA GLU A 16 -1.47 -11.67 1.52
C GLU A 16 -1.33 -10.25 0.95
N ALA A 17 -2.39 -9.72 0.31
CA ALA A 17 -2.37 -8.35 -0.21
C ALA A 17 -2.25 -7.32 0.93
N TRP A 18 -2.84 -7.61 2.10
CA TRP A 18 -2.65 -6.76 3.27
C TRP A 18 -1.21 -6.77 3.78
N GLU A 19 -0.56 -7.93 3.86
CA GLU A 19 0.86 -8.03 4.23
C GLU A 19 1.76 -7.27 3.24
N GLN A 20 1.49 -7.39 1.94
CA GLN A 20 2.18 -6.64 0.89
C GLN A 20 2.03 -5.13 1.07
N TRP A 21 0.82 -4.67 1.41
CA TRP A 21 0.56 -3.26 1.70
C TRP A 21 1.31 -2.78 2.95
N GLN A 22 1.39 -3.58 4.02
CA GLN A 22 2.13 -3.19 5.23
C GLN A 22 3.64 -3.05 4.97
N ALA A 23 4.22 -3.93 4.14
CA ALA A 23 5.60 -3.81 3.71
C ALA A 23 5.82 -2.52 2.91
N LEU A 24 4.92 -2.23 1.96
CA LEU A 24 4.97 -1.01 1.15
C LEU A 24 4.84 0.25 2.00
N GLN A 25 3.87 0.28 2.92
CA GLN A 25 3.64 1.37 3.85
C GLN A 25 4.90 1.69 4.66
N THR A 26 5.60 0.66 5.16
CA THR A 26 6.84 0.85 5.94
C THR A 26 7.93 1.50 5.09
N MET A 27 8.09 1.08 3.83
CA MET A 27 9.05 1.69 2.92
C MET A 27 8.69 3.13 2.58
N LEU A 28 7.42 3.41 2.26
CA LEU A 28 6.95 4.77 1.99
C LEU A 28 7.14 5.70 3.18
N ILE A 29 6.93 5.20 4.41
CA ILE A 29 7.18 5.97 5.63
C ILE A 29 8.66 6.37 5.74
N ASN A 30 9.57 5.43 5.46
CA ASN A 30 11.00 5.70 5.55
C ASN A 30 11.51 6.63 4.44
N GLU A 31 11.07 6.41 3.20
CA GLU A 31 11.50 7.18 2.02
C GLU A 31 11.05 8.64 2.09
N HIS A 32 9.79 8.88 2.44
CA HIS A 32 9.22 10.23 2.53
C HIS A 32 9.32 10.84 3.94
N HIS A 33 9.98 10.15 4.88
CA HIS A 33 10.06 10.54 6.28
C HIS A 33 8.69 10.87 6.89
N LEU A 34 7.67 10.06 6.59
CA LEU A 34 6.29 10.29 7.00
C LEU A 34 6.09 10.03 8.50
N SER A 35 5.13 10.74 9.08
CA SER A 35 4.71 10.53 10.47
C SER A 35 3.23 10.20 10.55
N MET A 36 2.86 9.11 11.24
CA MET A 36 1.44 8.78 11.44
C MET A 36 0.68 9.79 12.33
N MET A 37 1.41 10.69 12.99
CA MET A 37 0.80 11.77 13.76
C MET A 37 0.29 12.89 12.84
N GLU A 38 0.95 13.10 11.69
CA GLU A 38 0.62 14.15 10.73
C GLU A 38 -0.57 13.76 9.85
N PRO A 39 -1.62 14.60 9.76
CA PRO A 39 -2.80 14.28 8.96
C PRO A 39 -2.49 14.18 7.46
N GLU A 40 -1.55 14.96 6.95
CA GLU A 40 -1.14 14.94 5.54
C GLU A 40 -0.43 13.63 5.18
N SER A 41 0.48 13.15 6.04
CA SER A 41 1.12 11.84 5.89
C SER A 41 0.11 10.69 5.91
N ARG A 42 -0.88 10.75 6.81
CA ARG A 42 -1.97 9.75 6.82
C ARG A 42 -2.79 9.78 5.54
N ALA A 43 -3.12 10.97 5.02
CA ALA A 43 -3.87 11.13 3.78
C ALA A 43 -3.08 10.58 2.57
N PHE A 44 -1.78 10.84 2.50
CA PHE A 44 -0.90 10.27 1.48
C PHE A 44 -0.89 8.74 1.54
N LEU A 45 -0.66 8.15 2.72
CA LEU A 45 -0.65 6.69 2.89
C LEU A 45 -2.01 6.07 2.54
N MET A 46 -3.13 6.71 2.89
CA MET A 46 -4.45 6.25 2.48
C MET A 46 -4.63 6.28 0.97
N ASN A 47 -4.18 7.34 0.28
CA ASN A 47 -4.29 7.41 -1.17
C ASN A 47 -3.45 6.31 -1.86
N GLN A 48 -2.23 6.05 -1.37
CA GLN A 48 -1.40 4.97 -1.89
C GLN A 48 -2.01 3.59 -1.63
N MET A 49 -2.65 3.40 -0.47
CA MET A 49 -3.38 2.17 -0.12
C MET A 49 -4.54 1.90 -1.10
N GLU A 50 -5.35 2.93 -1.35
CA GLU A 50 -6.48 2.83 -2.28
C GLU A 50 -6.00 2.45 -3.68
N LYS A 51 -4.94 3.11 -4.17
CA LYS A 51 -4.32 2.79 -5.46
C LYS A 51 -3.74 1.38 -5.51
N PHE A 52 -3.04 0.94 -4.46
CA PHE A 52 -2.48 -0.40 -4.35
C PHE A 52 -3.56 -1.47 -4.52
N PHE A 53 -4.64 -1.38 -3.75
CA PHE A 53 -5.72 -2.38 -3.81
C PHE A 53 -6.61 -2.25 -5.06
N ALA A 54 -6.70 -1.06 -5.65
CA ALA A 54 -7.37 -0.85 -6.93
C ALA A 54 -6.54 -1.34 -8.13
N ASN A 55 -5.32 -1.85 -7.93
CA ASN A 55 -4.35 -2.15 -8.99
C ASN A 55 -4.06 -0.95 -9.91
N GLU A 56 -4.14 0.26 -9.34
CA GLU A 56 -3.79 1.50 -10.02
C GLU A 56 -2.29 1.79 -9.89
N ASP A 57 -1.85 2.90 -10.48
CA ASP A 57 -0.47 3.36 -10.33
C ASP A 57 -0.26 3.95 -8.93
N TYR A 58 0.49 3.23 -8.11
CA TYR A 58 0.93 3.62 -6.77
C TYR A 58 2.45 3.72 -6.71
N GLU A 59 2.95 4.42 -5.71
CA GLU A 59 4.38 4.63 -5.56
C GLU A 59 5.09 3.37 -5.08
N LYS A 60 6.07 2.91 -5.87
CA LYS A 60 6.89 1.73 -5.60
C LYS A 60 8.31 2.19 -5.25
N PRO A 61 8.70 2.18 -3.97
CA PRO A 61 10.05 2.54 -3.57
C PRO A 61 11.08 1.57 -4.17
N GLU A 62 12.30 2.06 -4.40
CA GLU A 62 13.39 1.24 -4.94
C GLU A 62 13.65 0.03 -4.03
N GLY A 63 13.57 -1.18 -4.61
CA GLY A 63 13.74 -2.43 -3.86
C GLY A 63 12.47 -3.04 -3.28
N TYR A 64 11.27 -2.51 -3.59
CA TYR A 64 10.02 -3.19 -3.26
C TYR A 64 9.91 -4.53 -4.01
N ILE A 65 10.09 -5.65 -3.30
CA ILE A 65 9.76 -6.99 -3.78
C ILE A 65 8.49 -7.43 -3.06
N ALA A 66 7.39 -7.58 -3.81
CA ALA A 66 6.15 -8.12 -3.25
C ALA A 66 6.38 -9.58 -2.81
N PRO A 67 6.02 -9.99 -1.58
CA PRO A 67 5.95 -11.41 -1.21
C PRO A 67 4.91 -12.10 -2.11
N GLY A 68 5.40 -12.73 -3.17
CA GLY A 68 4.58 -13.33 -4.26
C GLY A 68 5.24 -13.17 -5.63
N ASP A 69 6.02 -12.11 -5.84
CA ASP A 69 6.81 -11.87 -7.07
C ASP A 69 8.23 -12.46 -6.97
N SER A 70 8.42 -13.49 -6.13
CA SER A 70 9.55 -14.40 -6.30
C SER A 70 9.25 -15.29 -7.50
N THR A 71 9.36 -14.70 -8.69
CA THR A 71 9.46 -15.46 -9.92
C THR A 71 10.77 -16.20 -9.85
N ASP A 72 10.67 -17.45 -9.42
CA ASP A 72 11.62 -18.56 -9.50
C ASP A 72 12.72 -18.30 -10.55
N LEU A 73 13.90 -17.89 -10.08
CA LEU A 73 15.14 -17.96 -10.87
C LEU A 73 15.60 -19.42 -10.86
N THR A 74 15.00 -20.24 -11.74
CA THR A 74 15.59 -21.49 -12.24
C THR A 74 16.60 -21.22 -13.34
#